data_AF-A0A535B837-F1
#
_entry.id   AF-A0A535B837-F1
#
_cell.length_a   1.000
_cell.length_b   1.000
_cell.length_c   1.000
_cell.angle_alpha   90.00
_cell.angle_beta   90.00
_cell.angle_gamma   90.00
#
_symmetry.space_group_name_H-M   'P 1'
#
loop_
_entity.id
_entity.type
_entity.pdbx_description
1 polymer ?
#
loop_
_entity_poly.entity_id
_entity_poly.type
_entity_poly.pdbx_seq_one_letter_code
_entity_poly.pdbx_strand_id
1 'polypeptide(L)'
;MQKQIYKPKSFNLSGLNGISDQTLEMHFGLYEGYVKSTNLLTEQLAEMTKNKKASAANPAYSELKRHVGFEYGGMVLHEYYFGNLAPKGKGDLSSQLKQALGESFGSFDAWKADFVAVGGMRGVGWAVLYQDPLTGQLSNHW
;
A
#
# COMPACT_ATOMS: atom_id res chain seq x y z
N MET A 1 -7.67 -0.18 25.48
CA MET A 1 -6.74 -0.74 24.48
C MET A 1 -5.58 0.23 24.34
N GLN A 2 -4.33 -0.23 24.38
CA GLN A 2 -3.17 0.65 24.19
C GLN A 2 -3.22 1.27 22.79
N LYS A 3 -3.02 2.59 22.71
CA LYS A 3 -2.97 3.33 21.44
C LYS A 3 -1.70 2.90 20.72
N GLN A 4 -1.84 2.04 19.70
CA GLN A 4 -0.70 1.60 18.90
C GLN A 4 -0.27 2.77 18.00
N ILE A 5 0.93 3.29 18.24
CA ILE A 5 1.55 4.33 17.41
C ILE A 5 2.37 3.63 16.33
N TYR A 6 2.12 3.95 15.06
CA TYR A 6 2.91 3.44 13.94
C TYR A 6 4.31 4.07 13.95
N LYS A 7 5.32 3.25 13.68
CA LYS A 7 6.71 3.71 13.49
C LYS A 7 7.10 3.44 12.04
N PRO A 8 7.78 4.38 11.36
CA PRO A 8 8.28 4.13 10.02
C PRO A 8 9.18 2.89 10.01
N LYS A 9 8.96 2.01 9.04
CA LYS A 9 9.84 0.88 8.77
C LYS A 9 11.07 1.37 8.02
N SER A 10 12.22 0.78 8.32
CA SER A 10 13.45 1.04 7.57
C SER A 10 13.57 0.07 6.40
N PHE A 11 13.90 0.60 5.22
CA PHE A 11 14.13 -0.18 4.01
C PHE A 11 15.55 0.06 3.52
N ASN A 12 16.35 -1.00 3.40
CA ASN A 12 17.69 -0.92 2.83
C ASN A 12 17.60 -1.12 1.30
N LEU A 13 17.18 -0.09 0.58
CA LEU A 13 17.06 -0.10 -0.88
C LEU A 13 17.90 1.02 -1.48
N SER A 14 18.76 0.64 -2.42
CA SER A 14 19.55 1.54 -3.27
C SER A 14 19.99 0.78 -4.53
N GLY A 15 20.41 1.51 -5.56
CA GLY A 15 20.92 0.93 -6.80
C GLY A 15 19.88 0.09 -7.56
N LEU A 16 18.61 0.48 -7.53
CA LEU A 16 17.55 -0.19 -8.28
C LEU A 16 17.68 0.08 -9.79
N ASN A 17 17.19 -0.86 -10.60
CA ASN A 17 17.07 -0.65 -12.04
C ASN A 17 15.79 0.15 -12.34
N GLY A 18 15.90 1.27 -13.05
CA GLY A 18 14.77 2.11 -13.45
C GLY A 18 14.23 3.07 -12.37
N ILE A 19 14.75 3.03 -11.14
CA ILE A 19 14.40 3.95 -10.05
C ILE A 19 15.70 4.47 -9.43
N SER A 20 15.94 5.78 -9.48
CA SER A 20 17.16 6.38 -8.94
C SER A 20 17.15 6.45 -7.41
N ASP A 21 18.33 6.46 -6.79
CA ASP A 21 18.48 6.62 -5.34
C ASP A 21 17.88 7.94 -4.84
N GLN A 22 17.99 9.01 -5.62
CA GLN A 22 17.33 10.28 -5.31
C GLN A 22 15.80 10.16 -5.29
N THR A 23 15.22 9.38 -6.22
CA THR A 23 13.78 9.12 -6.22
C THR A 23 13.37 8.31 -5.00
N LEU A 24 14.16 7.29 -4.62
CA LEU A 24 13.91 6.49 -3.42
C LEU A 24 13.95 7.34 -2.15
N GLU A 25 14.96 8.20 -2.00
CA GLU A 25 15.08 9.09 -0.84
C GLU A 25 13.87 10.00 -0.69
N MET A 26 13.43 10.64 -1.78
CA MET A 26 12.20 11.44 -1.79
C MET A 26 10.96 10.60 -1.43
N HIS A 27 10.90 9.37 -1.94
CA HIS A 27 9.76 8.47 -1.71
C HIS A 27 9.69 7.98 -0.25
N PHE A 28 10.83 7.76 0.39
CA PHE A 28 10.90 7.47 1.83
C PHE A 28 10.39 8.64 2.66
N GLY A 29 10.76 9.88 2.31
CA GLY A 29 10.23 11.08 2.97
C GLY A 29 8.71 11.21 2.85
N LEU A 30 8.14 10.91 1.68
CA LEU A 30 6.68 10.85 1.49
C LEU A 30 6.03 9.78 2.37
N TYR A 31 6.62 8.58 2.44
CA TYR A 31 6.17 7.49 3.31
C TYR A 31 6.17 7.89 4.79
N GLU A 32 7.24 8.51 5.28
CA GLU A 32 7.32 8.99 6.66
C GLU A 32 6.22 10.03 6.97
N GLY A 33 5.89 10.86 5.98
CA GLY A 33 4.73 11.75 6.01
C GLY A 33 3.42 11.02 6.28
N TYR A 34 3.11 9.96 5.50
CA TYR A 34 1.91 9.14 5.69
C TYR A 34 1.84 8.52 7.10
N VAL A 35 2.98 8.02 7.62
CA VAL A 35 3.05 7.46 8.99
C VAL A 35 2.71 8.52 10.03
N LYS A 36 3.30 9.72 9.92
CA LYS A 36 3.06 10.83 10.83
C LYS A 36 1.59 11.29 10.80
N SER A 37 1.04 11.49 9.61
CA SER A 37 -0.34 11.92 9.42
C SER A 37 -1.34 10.88 9.92
N THR A 38 -1.11 9.59 9.64
CA THR A 38 -1.95 8.49 10.16
C THR A 38 -2.05 8.53 11.69
N ASN A 39 -0.91 8.68 12.37
CA ASN A 39 -0.87 8.76 13.83
C ASN A 39 -1.62 10.00 14.36
N LEU A 40 -1.39 11.17 13.75
CA LEU A 40 -2.02 12.44 14.13
C LEU A 40 -3.55 12.40 13.96
N LEU A 41 -4.03 11.97 12.79
CA LEU A 41 -5.47 11.91 12.50
C LEU A 41 -6.18 10.88 13.39
N THR A 42 -5.53 9.74 13.65
CA THR A 42 -6.05 8.73 14.58
C THR A 42 -6.21 9.28 15.98
N GLU A 43 -5.25 10.09 16.45
CA GLU A 43 -5.34 10.80 17.73
C GLU A 43 -6.50 11.78 17.78
N GLN A 44 -6.61 12.65 16.78
CA GLN A 44 -7.68 13.65 16.70
C GLN A 44 -9.07 12.99 16.68
N LEU A 45 -9.25 11.93 15.89
CA LEU A 45 -10.51 11.17 15.84
C LEU A 45 -10.85 10.50 17.18
N ALA A 46 -9.84 9.97 17.88
CA ALA A 46 -10.02 9.39 19.21
C ALA A 46 -10.45 10.47 20.23
N GLU A 47 -9.83 11.65 20.18
CA GLU A 47 -10.22 12.79 21.03
C GLU A 47 -11.65 13.25 20.74
N MET A 48 -12.03 13.40 19.46
CA MET A 48 -13.40 13.75 19.08
C MET A 48 -14.40 12.73 19.61
N THR A 49 -14.06 11.44 19.56
CA THR A 49 -14.91 10.37 20.11
C THR A 49 -15.06 10.49 21.62
N LYS A 50 -13.94 10.68 22.35
CA LYS A 50 -13.93 10.89 23.80
C LYS A 50 -14.77 12.09 24.22
N ASN A 51 -14.73 13.16 23.43
CA ASN A 51 -15.45 14.41 23.67
C ASN A 51 -16.89 14.39 23.11
N LYS A 52 -17.43 13.23 22.71
CA LYS A 52 -18.79 13.07 22.13
C LYS A 52 -19.05 13.95 20.89
N LYS A 53 -18.00 14.25 20.12
CA LYS A 53 -18.04 15.01 18.86
C LYS A 53 -18.01 14.11 17.61
N ALA A 54 -17.84 12.79 17.78
CA ALA A 54 -17.92 11.83 16.68
C ALA A 54 -19.37 11.69 16.20
N SER A 55 -19.65 12.17 15.00
CA SER A 55 -20.98 12.13 14.39
C SER A 55 -20.88 12.32 12.88
N ALA A 56 -21.71 11.62 12.12
CA ALA A 56 -21.83 11.84 10.67
C ALA A 56 -22.37 13.25 10.34
N ALA A 57 -23.09 13.89 11.27
CA ALA A 57 -23.55 15.27 11.12
C ALA A 57 -22.46 16.32 11.47
N ASN A 58 -21.29 15.89 11.97
CA ASN A 58 -20.16 16.77 12.22
C ASN A 58 -19.22 16.78 11.00
N PRO A 59 -19.13 17.89 10.24
CA PRO A 59 -18.31 17.95 9.03
C PRO A 59 -16.82 17.72 9.30
N ALA A 60 -16.29 18.23 10.41
CA ALA A 60 -14.89 18.06 10.77
C ALA A 60 -14.57 16.58 11.07
N TYR A 61 -15.46 15.88 11.77
CA TYR A 61 -15.26 14.45 12.02
C TYR A 61 -15.28 13.65 10.71
N SER A 62 -16.23 13.96 9.84
CA SER A 62 -16.42 13.25 8.57
C SER A 62 -15.22 13.44 7.63
N GLU A 63 -14.65 14.64 7.57
CA GLU A 63 -13.43 14.91 6.81
C GLU A 63 -12.25 14.10 7.36
N LEU A 64 -11.96 14.22 8.66
CA LEU A 64 -10.82 13.54 9.26
C LEU A 64 -10.94 12.02 9.12
N LYS A 65 -12.17 11.49 9.22
CA LYS A 65 -12.44 10.06 9.10
C LYS A 65 -12.22 9.55 7.67
N ARG A 66 -12.51 10.35 6.65
CA ARG A 66 -12.17 10.02 5.26
C ARG A 66 -10.67 10.14 5.03
N HIS A 67 -10.06 11.19 5.55
CA HIS A 67 -8.64 11.49 5.37
C HIS A 67 -7.74 10.44 6.02
N VAL A 68 -8.06 9.94 7.22
CA VAL A 68 -7.25 8.88 7.85
C VAL A 68 -7.21 7.61 7.01
N GLY A 69 -8.26 7.32 6.23
CA GLY A 69 -8.25 6.19 5.30
C GLY A 69 -7.25 6.37 4.15
N PHE A 70 -7.15 7.59 3.61
CA PHE A 70 -6.15 7.94 2.60
C PHE A 70 -4.72 7.83 3.15
N GLU A 71 -4.46 8.42 4.32
CA GLU A 71 -3.13 8.42 4.94
C GLU A 71 -2.71 6.99 5.34
N TYR A 72 -3.61 6.22 5.95
CA TYR A 72 -3.35 4.84 6.33
C TYR A 72 -3.11 3.94 5.11
N GLY A 73 -3.92 4.09 4.06
CA GLY A 73 -3.73 3.38 2.80
C GLY A 73 -2.39 3.72 2.16
N GLY A 74 -2.05 5.01 2.12
CA GLY A 74 -0.74 5.49 1.67
C GLY A 74 0.40 4.83 2.44
N MET A 75 0.36 4.84 3.77
CA MET A 75 1.36 4.18 4.61
C MET A 75 1.51 2.69 4.27
N VAL A 76 0.42 1.93 4.30
CA VAL A 76 0.46 0.46 4.11
C VAL A 76 0.91 0.07 2.71
N LEU A 77 0.44 0.77 1.67
CA LEU A 77 0.80 0.47 0.29
C LEU A 77 2.28 0.76 0.01
N HIS A 78 2.84 1.83 0.58
CA HIS A 78 4.28 2.10 0.48
C HIS A 78 5.11 1.03 1.19
N GLU A 79 4.66 0.51 2.33
CA GLU A 79 5.37 -0.58 3.01
C GLU A 79 5.42 -1.86 2.15
N TYR A 80 4.32 -2.21 1.49
CA TYR A 80 4.30 -3.32 0.53
C TYR A 80 5.16 -3.03 -0.70
N TYR A 81 5.08 -1.81 -1.23
CA TYR A 81 5.86 -1.39 -2.39
C TYR A 81 7.36 -1.55 -2.13
N PHE A 82 7.88 -0.97 -1.05
CA PHE A 82 9.30 -1.10 -0.72
C PHE A 82 9.68 -2.55 -0.35
N GLY A 83 8.79 -3.28 0.33
CA GLY A 83 8.99 -4.70 0.63
C GLY A 83 9.11 -5.60 -0.61
N ASN A 84 8.50 -5.20 -1.73
CA ASN A 84 8.51 -5.92 -3.00
C ASN A 84 9.71 -5.55 -3.90
N LEU A 85 10.53 -4.57 -3.52
CA LEU A 85 11.70 -4.15 -4.29
C LEU A 85 12.99 -4.83 -3.81
N ALA A 86 13.92 -5.05 -4.73
CA ALA A 86 15.25 -5.54 -4.41
C ALA A 86 16.28 -5.10 -5.47
N PRO A 87 17.53 -4.76 -5.08
CA PRO A 87 18.61 -4.52 -6.04
C PRO A 87 18.83 -5.77 -6.89
N LYS A 88 18.68 -5.63 -8.21
CA LYS A 88 18.77 -6.72 -9.22
C LYS A 88 17.65 -7.78 -9.18
N GLY A 89 16.58 -7.54 -8.43
CA GLY A 89 15.49 -8.50 -8.22
C GLY A 89 15.91 -9.65 -7.29
N LYS A 90 14.97 -10.17 -6.50
CA LYS A 90 15.20 -11.36 -5.67
C LYS A 90 14.69 -12.60 -6.39
N GLY A 91 15.62 -13.34 -6.98
CA GLY A 91 15.42 -14.73 -7.41
C GLY A 91 14.23 -14.99 -8.33
N ASP A 92 13.90 -16.26 -8.48
CA ASP A 92 12.74 -16.71 -9.25
C ASP A 92 11.46 -16.68 -8.40
N LEU A 93 10.31 -16.53 -9.05
CA LEU A 93 9.01 -16.73 -8.40
C LEU A 93 8.96 -18.12 -7.76
N SER A 94 8.41 -18.20 -6.56
CA SER A 94 8.18 -19.48 -5.88
C SER A 94 7.29 -20.38 -6.73
N SER A 95 7.46 -21.70 -6.61
CA SER A 95 6.61 -22.67 -7.32
C SER A 95 5.14 -22.49 -6.99
N GLN A 96 4.83 -22.17 -5.72
CA GLN A 96 3.46 -21.91 -5.27
C GLN A 96 2.85 -20.68 -5.95
N LEU A 97 3.60 -19.58 -6.07
CA LEU A 97 3.11 -18.38 -6.74
C LEU A 97 2.95 -18.61 -8.24
N LYS A 98 3.91 -19.27 -8.89
CA LYS A 98 3.81 -19.63 -10.32
C LYS A 98 2.56 -20.48 -10.60
N GLN A 99 2.28 -21.46 -9.75
CA GLN A 99 1.08 -22.29 -9.88
C GLN A 99 -0.20 -21.48 -9.70
N ALA A 100 -0.30 -20.68 -8.63
CA ALA A 100 -1.49 -19.87 -8.36
C ALA A 100 -1.78 -18.85 -9.49
N LEU A 101 -0.73 -18.28 -10.08
CA LEU A 101 -0.84 -17.42 -11.27
C LEU A 101 -1.34 -18.20 -12.49
N GLY A 102 -0.83 -19.42 -12.71
CA GLY A 102 -1.31 -20.30 -13.77
C GLY A 102 -2.78 -20.70 -13.60
N GLU A 103 -3.21 -21.00 -12.38
CA GLU A 103 -4.61 -21.34 -12.07
C GLU A 103 -5.56 -20.15 -12.23
N SER A 104 -5.10 -18.94 -11.89
CA SER A 104 -5.95 -17.73 -11.92
C SER A 104 -5.98 -17.03 -13.28
N PHE A 105 -4.86 -17.06 -14.03
CA PHE A 105 -4.70 -16.31 -15.29
C PHE A 105 -4.39 -17.20 -16.50
N GLY A 106 -4.26 -18.52 -16.31
CA GLY A 106 -3.89 -19.49 -17.36
C GLY A 106 -2.39 -19.61 -17.58
N SER A 107 -1.62 -18.52 -17.43
CA SER A 107 -0.16 -18.56 -17.49
C SER A 107 0.47 -17.33 -16.81
N PHE A 108 1.77 -17.42 -16.52
CA PHE A 108 2.53 -16.26 -16.02
C PHE A 108 2.54 -15.10 -17.03
N ASP A 109 2.68 -15.39 -18.33
CA ASP A 109 2.72 -14.36 -19.36
C ASP A 109 1.36 -13.65 -19.50
N ALA A 110 0.26 -14.39 -19.37
CA ALA A 110 -1.08 -13.82 -19.34
C ALA A 110 -1.27 -12.90 -18.12
N TRP A 111 -0.85 -13.35 -16.93
CA TRP A 111 -0.85 -12.50 -15.74
C TRP A 111 -0.01 -11.23 -15.92
N LYS A 112 1.21 -11.36 -16.45
CA LYS A 112 2.12 -10.23 -16.64
C LYS A 112 1.55 -9.21 -17.62
N ALA A 113 0.93 -9.67 -18.72
CA ALA A 113 0.28 -8.78 -19.68
C ALA A 113 -0.85 -7.98 -19.02
N ASP A 114 -1.71 -8.64 -18.24
CA ASP A 114 -2.80 -8.00 -17.51
C ASP A 114 -2.28 -7.02 -16.43
N PHE A 115 -1.32 -7.43 -15.61
CA PHE A 115 -0.74 -6.59 -14.56
C PHE A 115 -0.07 -5.31 -15.11
N VAL A 116 0.64 -5.43 -16.24
CA VAL A 116 1.24 -4.27 -16.92
C VAL A 116 0.16 -3.37 -17.52
N ALA A 117 -0.92 -3.93 -18.06
CA ALA A 117 -2.04 -3.13 -18.58
C ALA A 117 -2.73 -2.33 -17.47
N VAL A 118 -2.96 -2.93 -16.29
CA VAL A 118 -3.46 -2.24 -15.09
C VAL A 118 -2.51 -1.10 -14.71
N GLY A 119 -1.21 -1.35 -14.61
CA GLY A 119 -0.22 -0.31 -14.29
C GLY A 119 -0.11 0.82 -15.33
N GLY A 120 -0.60 0.60 -16.55
CA GLY A 120 -0.66 1.62 -17.62
C GLY A 120 -1.93 2.48 -17.63
N MET A 121 -2.87 2.24 -16.72
CA MET A 121 -4.11 3.03 -16.63
C MET A 121 -3.82 4.48 -16.24
N ARG A 122 -4.70 5.41 -16.68
CA ARG A 122 -4.55 6.84 -16.37
C ARG A 122 -5.07 7.15 -14.97
N GLY A 123 -4.23 7.76 -14.15
CA GLY A 123 -4.60 8.28 -12.83
C GLY A 123 -3.46 8.21 -11.84
N VAL A 124 -3.67 8.74 -10.64
CA VAL A 124 -2.81 8.46 -9.48
C VAL A 124 -3.40 7.24 -8.78
N GLY A 125 -2.67 6.14 -8.73
CA GLY A 125 -3.15 4.85 -8.23
C GLY A 125 -2.04 3.81 -8.13
N TRP A 126 -2.44 2.55 -7.97
CA TRP A 126 -1.52 1.42 -7.82
C TRP A 126 -1.87 0.32 -8.82
N ALA A 127 -1.00 -0.66 -8.97
CA ALA A 127 -1.36 -1.95 -9.58
C ALA A 127 -1.02 -3.02 -8.53
N VAL A 128 -2.03 -3.77 -8.09
CA VAL A 128 -1.87 -4.72 -6.99
C VAL A 128 -2.43 -6.08 -7.40
N LEU A 129 -1.61 -7.12 -7.21
CA LEU A 129 -2.03 -8.51 -7.29
C LEU A 129 -2.60 -8.91 -5.92
N TYR A 130 -3.91 -9.09 -5.86
CA TYR A 130 -4.63 -9.53 -4.68
C TYR A 130 -4.82 -11.04 -4.67
N GLN A 131 -4.88 -11.60 -3.47
CA GLN A 131 -5.37 -12.95 -3.22
C GLN A 131 -6.68 -12.87 -2.45
N ASP A 132 -7.74 -13.50 -2.97
CA ASP A 132 -8.96 -13.71 -2.20
C ASP A 132 -8.68 -14.76 -1.10
N PRO A 133 -8.82 -14.41 0.20
CA PRO A 133 -8.56 -15.35 1.28
C PRO A 133 -9.56 -16.51 1.36
N LEU A 134 -10.73 -16.41 0.72
CA LEU A 134 -11.75 -17.46 0.71
C LEU A 134 -11.50 -18.50 -0.37
N THR A 135 -11.15 -18.06 -1.58
CA THR A 135 -10.99 -18.93 -2.75
C THR A 135 -9.53 -19.23 -3.09
N GLY A 136 -8.60 -18.42 -2.58
CA GLY A 136 -7.19 -18.45 -3.00
C GLY A 136 -6.94 -17.83 -4.37
N GLN A 137 -7.98 -17.40 -5.09
CA GLN A 137 -7.87 -16.87 -6.45
C GLN A 137 -7.10 -15.55 -6.46
N LEU A 138 -6.26 -15.39 -7.48
CA LEU A 138 -5.49 -14.18 -7.71
C LEU A 138 -6.19 -13.27 -8.71
N SER A 139 -6.12 -11.95 -8.48
CA SER A 139 -6.68 -10.93 -9.37
C SER A 139 -5.88 -9.63 -9.31
N ASN A 140 -5.79 -8.91 -10.44
CA ASN A 140 -5.12 -7.62 -10.52
C ASN A 140 -6.14 -6.48 -10.40
N HIS A 141 -5.82 -5.45 -9.60
CA HIS A 141 -6.70 -4.28 -9.41
C HIS A 141 -5.89 -2.98 -9.44
N TRP A 142 -6.56 -1.89 -9.83
CA TRP A 142 -6.07 -0.52 -9.85
C TRP A 142 -6.36 0.22 -8.53
#